data_AF-B0E3X3-F1
#
_entry.id   AF-B0E3X3-F1
#
_cell.length_a   1.000
_cell.length_b   1.000
_cell.length_c   1.000
_cell.angle_alpha   90.00
_cell.angle_beta   90.00
_cell.angle_gamma   90.00
#
_symmetry.space_group_name_H-M   'P 1'
#
loop_
_entity.id
_entity.type
_entity.pdbx_description
1 polymer ?
#
loop_
_entity_poly.entity_id
_entity_poly.type
_entity_poly.pdbx_seq_one_letter_code
_entity_poly.pdbx_strand_id
1 'polypeptide(L)'
;MLVNLDSVLTTVGSPTLAAYSLILTVLNNRWVTRQFTQYTFPNVRDAVRILTSLQQSPIRVVKDDGFLASLIVLSQNDKWWSQLAEEIDYSHNWSISAATSIAWVVIAYVFSVLDTFIAGVDTSIHSNGLGVGSLWLWLLPIVVGWLQFSPKCDAALLKRAVARANGIAYIATDDGKVVLLKDKTDARAIDLTLTDVDDLHRDEKCTSPVFNYARFFPWVQAVEDVSEAFQAASERYSRHELVNEPVNPDAEKPNYRDRVGTRTQVENYCTPDQAKKPPARSRWGPKVVSRMILASGLALMLQWGTAGAALVQAWYTPTRGENFTVLSPPSCLLITVTGLGCRSFAVLIYAVLSTTVWMMLVTSSILTHYVSTTQHRSEGHVIREGEARDEEGQARDVEGQARDVEGQALLEGNLKAIRHQSAARWTSIMLRRLGKFIAGFNAVWAVTACFCQFGNVFDNCFCNSSVFSLGKHAYSVITLQDLDFWIIQSAWIGSVFLAGATAAIYVLFANFLIEPPLPEIVPVATE
;
A
#
# COMPACT_ATOMS: atom_id res chain seq x y z
N MET A 1 -0.96 -15.93 -15.12
CA MET A 1 -0.49 -17.02 -14.23
C MET A 1 0.74 -16.61 -13.42
N LEU A 2 1.84 -16.16 -14.05
CA LEU A 2 3.07 -15.76 -13.33
C LEU A 2 2.87 -14.63 -12.31
N VAL A 3 2.09 -13.59 -12.63
CA VAL A 3 1.81 -12.47 -11.68
C VAL A 3 1.00 -12.93 -10.46
N ASN A 4 0.06 -13.86 -10.65
CA ASN A 4 -0.74 -14.40 -9.54
C ASN A 4 0.11 -15.29 -8.63
N LEU A 5 1.05 -16.05 -9.20
CA LEU A 5 1.99 -16.84 -8.39
C LEU A 5 2.95 -15.92 -7.63
N ASP A 6 3.47 -14.88 -8.27
CA ASP A 6 4.34 -13.87 -7.64
C ASP A 6 3.64 -13.17 -6.47
N SER A 7 2.36 -12.81 -6.62
CA SER A 7 1.59 -12.18 -5.54
C SER A 7 1.35 -13.13 -4.36
N VAL A 8 1.05 -14.41 -4.61
CA VAL A 8 0.89 -15.43 -3.57
C VAL A 8 2.20 -15.67 -2.82
N LEU A 9 3.30 -15.91 -3.54
CA LEU A 9 4.62 -16.13 -2.94
C LEU A 9 5.08 -14.92 -2.14
N THR A 10 4.88 -13.71 -2.66
CA THR A 10 5.23 -12.48 -1.94
C THR A 10 4.39 -12.30 -0.67
N THR A 11 3.10 -12.62 -0.72
CA THR A 11 2.19 -12.53 0.43
C THR A 11 2.55 -13.51 1.54
N VAL A 12 2.72 -14.79 1.18
CA VAL A 12 3.06 -15.85 2.15
C VAL A 12 4.48 -15.67 2.68
N GLY A 13 5.40 -15.24 1.82
CA GLY A 13 6.80 -14.99 2.14
C GLY A 13 7.05 -13.71 2.94
N SER A 14 6.15 -12.73 2.89
CA SER A 14 6.21 -11.53 3.72
C SER A 14 4.82 -11.06 4.14
N PRO A 15 4.28 -11.63 5.22
CA PRO A 15 3.02 -11.14 5.78
C PRO A 15 3.15 -9.69 6.28
N THR A 16 4.35 -9.24 6.65
CA THR A 16 4.61 -7.84 6.98
C THR A 16 4.31 -6.92 5.79
N LEU A 17 4.76 -7.27 4.57
CA LEU A 17 4.45 -6.48 3.38
C LEU A 17 2.95 -6.51 3.04
N ALA A 18 2.32 -7.68 3.15
CA ALA A 18 0.90 -7.83 2.88
C ALA A 18 0.05 -6.99 3.86
N ALA A 19 0.38 -7.03 5.16
CA ALA A 19 -0.26 -6.23 6.19
C ALA A 19 -0.02 -4.72 5.97
N TYR A 20 1.23 -4.34 5.69
CA TYR A 20 1.59 -2.96 5.36
C TYR A 20 0.75 -2.42 4.19
N SER A 21 0.64 -3.20 3.12
CA SER A 21 -0.09 -2.82 1.91
C SER A 21 -1.59 -2.65 2.15
N LEU A 22 -2.17 -3.50 3.00
CA LEU A 22 -3.57 -3.41 3.42
C LEU A 22 -3.82 -2.15 4.25
N ILE A 23 -3.05 -1.91 5.32
CA ILE A 23 -3.22 -0.69 6.15
C ILE A 23 -2.99 0.58 5.33
N LEU A 24 -2.00 0.57 4.44
CA LEU A 24 -1.76 1.70 3.55
C LEU A 24 -2.97 1.98 2.65
N THR A 25 -3.68 0.95 2.17
CA THR A 25 -4.94 1.09 1.43
C THR A 25 -6.00 1.80 2.27
N VAL A 26 -6.21 1.34 3.49
CA VAL A 26 -7.20 1.90 4.42
C VAL A 26 -6.88 3.37 4.78
N LEU A 27 -5.62 3.66 5.13
CA LEU A 27 -5.19 5.01 5.48
C LEU A 27 -5.30 5.99 4.31
N ASN A 28 -5.07 5.50 3.09
CA ASN A 28 -5.20 6.28 1.87
C ASN A 28 -6.64 6.67 1.59
N ASN A 29 -7.58 5.73 1.69
CA ASN A 29 -9.01 6.03 1.55
C ASN A 29 -9.44 7.14 2.52
N ARG A 30 -9.06 7.02 3.81
CA ARG A 30 -9.36 8.05 4.81
C ARG A 30 -8.74 9.40 4.51
N TRP A 31 -7.52 9.40 3.98
CA TRP A 31 -6.83 10.64 3.61
C TRP A 31 -7.53 11.35 2.45
N VAL A 32 -7.91 10.64 1.37
CA VAL A 32 -8.64 11.23 0.23
C VAL A 32 -9.95 11.84 0.70
N THR A 33 -10.77 11.09 1.44
CA THR A 33 -12.07 11.60 1.87
C THR A 33 -11.92 12.88 2.69
N ARG A 34 -10.99 12.91 3.66
CA ARG A 34 -10.70 14.10 4.48
C ARG A 34 -10.13 15.29 3.70
N GLN A 35 -9.39 15.01 2.63
CA GLN A 35 -8.85 16.05 1.78
C GLN A 35 -9.98 16.73 0.99
N PHE A 36 -10.87 15.92 0.41
CA PHE A 36 -11.96 16.40 -0.45
C PHE A 36 -13.19 16.90 0.32
N THR A 37 -13.36 16.60 1.61
CA THR A 37 -14.46 17.16 2.42
C THR A 37 -14.45 18.69 2.52
N GLN A 38 -13.32 19.33 2.21
CA GLN A 38 -13.19 20.79 2.27
C GLN A 38 -13.65 21.48 0.98
N TYR A 39 -13.94 20.72 -0.08
CA TYR A 39 -14.25 21.26 -1.40
C TYR A 39 -15.76 21.28 -1.64
N THR A 40 -16.25 22.45 -2.02
CA THR A 40 -17.63 22.71 -2.43
C THR A 40 -17.65 22.89 -3.95
N PHE A 41 -17.61 21.80 -4.69
CA PHE A 41 -17.68 21.79 -6.15
C PHE A 41 -18.49 20.58 -6.65
N PRO A 42 -19.15 20.64 -7.82
CA PRO A 42 -19.82 19.49 -8.41
C PRO A 42 -18.87 18.28 -8.56
N ASN A 43 -19.42 17.06 -8.52
CA ASN A 43 -18.69 15.79 -8.70
C ASN A 43 -17.63 15.44 -7.63
N VAL A 44 -17.42 16.24 -6.58
CA VAL A 44 -16.44 15.95 -5.52
C VAL A 44 -16.66 14.55 -4.90
N ARG A 45 -17.92 14.16 -4.67
CA ARG A 45 -18.27 12.83 -4.14
C ARG A 45 -17.85 11.71 -5.08
N ASP A 46 -18.10 11.88 -6.37
CA ASP A 46 -17.77 10.90 -7.40
C ASP A 46 -16.25 10.83 -7.62
N ALA A 47 -15.55 11.97 -7.56
CA ALA A 47 -14.10 12.02 -7.59
C ALA A 47 -13.47 11.23 -6.42
N VAL A 48 -13.98 11.38 -5.19
CA VAL A 48 -13.52 10.58 -4.04
C VAL A 48 -13.77 9.09 -4.28
N ARG A 49 -14.95 8.70 -4.77
CA ARG A 49 -15.26 7.30 -5.09
C ARG A 49 -14.35 6.72 -6.16
N ILE A 50 -14.06 7.48 -7.20
CA ILE A 50 -13.17 7.09 -8.30
C ILE A 50 -11.73 6.95 -7.80
N LEU A 51 -11.18 7.95 -7.12
CA LEU A 51 -9.79 7.93 -6.64
C LEU A 51 -9.54 6.80 -5.63
N THR A 52 -10.49 6.54 -4.74
CA THR A 52 -10.40 5.43 -3.77
C THR A 52 -10.53 4.06 -4.45
N SER A 53 -11.35 3.95 -5.49
CA SER A 53 -11.53 2.69 -6.22
C SER A 53 -10.39 2.38 -7.19
N LEU A 54 -9.77 3.41 -7.76
CA LEU A 54 -8.60 3.28 -8.65
C LEU A 54 -7.28 3.13 -7.90
N GLN A 55 -7.27 3.11 -6.57
CA GLN A 55 -6.04 2.98 -5.79
C GLN A 55 -5.22 1.72 -6.12
N GLN A 56 -5.87 0.62 -6.49
CA GLN A 56 -5.18 -0.62 -6.85
C GLN A 56 -4.74 -0.66 -8.33
N SER A 57 -4.87 0.44 -9.06
CA SER A 57 -4.52 0.55 -10.48
C SER A 57 -3.43 1.62 -10.71
N PRO A 58 -2.58 1.46 -11.75
CA PRO A 58 -1.55 2.43 -12.10
C PRO A 58 -2.15 3.66 -12.81
N ILE A 59 -2.82 4.51 -12.03
CA ILE A 59 -3.42 5.76 -12.50
C ILE A 59 -2.34 6.75 -12.94
N ARG A 60 -2.55 7.38 -14.10
CA ARG A 60 -1.81 8.55 -14.54
C ARG A 60 -2.79 9.70 -14.79
N VAL A 61 -2.36 10.89 -14.40
CA VAL A 61 -3.11 12.13 -14.58
C VAL A 61 -2.33 13.03 -15.52
N VAL A 62 -2.96 13.46 -16.61
CA VAL A 62 -2.37 14.37 -17.59
C VAL A 62 -2.94 15.76 -17.35
N LYS A 63 -2.09 16.69 -16.92
CA LYS A 63 -2.46 18.10 -16.68
C LYS A 63 -2.36 18.96 -17.94
N ASP A 64 -1.49 18.56 -18.86
CA ASP A 64 -1.17 19.32 -20.06
C ASP A 64 -2.39 19.48 -20.96
N ASP A 65 -2.34 20.45 -21.85
CA ASP A 65 -3.39 20.77 -22.80
C ASP A 65 -4.81 20.96 -22.24
N GLY A 66 -4.90 21.28 -20.95
CA GLY A 66 -6.17 21.52 -20.28
C GLY A 66 -7.02 20.26 -20.18
N PHE A 67 -6.44 19.07 -20.33
CA PHE A 67 -7.17 17.79 -20.23
C PHE A 67 -7.83 17.64 -18.87
N LEU A 68 -7.05 17.76 -17.79
CA LEU A 68 -7.56 17.66 -16.42
C LEU A 68 -8.54 18.80 -16.09
N ALA A 69 -8.21 20.03 -16.47
CA ALA A 69 -9.04 21.19 -16.19
C ALA A 69 -10.40 21.09 -16.90
N SER A 70 -10.41 20.69 -18.18
CA SER A 70 -11.62 20.42 -18.95
C SER A 70 -12.48 19.33 -18.32
N LEU A 71 -11.86 18.26 -17.84
CA LEU A 71 -12.57 17.16 -17.19
C LEU A 71 -13.29 17.60 -15.90
N ILE A 72 -12.67 18.51 -15.13
CA ILE A 72 -13.21 18.97 -13.86
C ILE A 72 -14.28 20.07 -14.07
N VAL A 73 -13.98 21.06 -14.90
CA VAL A 73 -14.81 22.28 -15.01
C VAL A 73 -16.02 22.06 -15.90
N LEU A 74 -15.86 21.49 -17.10
CA LEU A 74 -16.92 21.46 -18.11
C LEU A 74 -18.14 20.68 -17.63
N SER A 75 -19.32 21.31 -17.72
CA SER A 75 -20.57 20.68 -17.28
C SER A 75 -20.94 19.41 -18.06
N GLN A 76 -20.48 19.26 -19.31
CA GLN A 76 -20.67 18.05 -20.11
C GLN A 76 -19.95 16.83 -19.52
N ASN A 77 -18.88 17.05 -18.76
CA ASN A 77 -18.09 16.01 -18.12
C ASN A 77 -18.68 15.55 -16.78
N ASP A 78 -19.73 16.16 -16.26
CA ASP A 78 -20.43 15.64 -15.06
C ASP A 78 -20.93 14.20 -15.29
N LYS A 79 -21.40 13.90 -16.50
CA LYS A 79 -21.81 12.55 -16.89
C LYS A 79 -20.64 11.56 -16.89
N TRP A 80 -19.42 12.02 -17.18
CA TRP A 80 -18.21 11.20 -17.10
C TRP A 80 -17.95 10.78 -15.65
N TRP A 81 -18.05 11.72 -14.70
CA TRP A 81 -17.83 11.44 -13.27
C TRP A 81 -18.86 10.48 -12.71
N SER A 82 -20.15 10.72 -12.97
CA SER A 82 -21.23 9.85 -12.47
C SER A 82 -21.20 8.47 -13.10
N GLN A 83 -20.99 8.36 -14.42
CA GLN A 83 -20.90 7.08 -15.11
C GLN A 83 -19.70 6.25 -14.63
N LEU A 84 -18.52 6.86 -14.52
CA LEU A 84 -17.34 6.12 -14.04
C LEU A 84 -17.52 5.69 -12.59
N ALA A 85 -18.07 6.55 -11.73
CA ALA A 85 -18.36 6.21 -10.34
C ALA A 85 -19.37 5.05 -10.23
N GLU A 86 -20.43 5.04 -11.03
CA GLU A 86 -21.41 3.93 -11.08
C GLU A 86 -20.78 2.64 -11.61
N GLU A 87 -19.98 2.72 -12.68
CA GLU A 87 -19.37 1.53 -13.29
C GLU A 87 -18.29 0.87 -12.43
N ILE A 88 -17.71 1.59 -11.46
CA ILE A 88 -16.73 1.04 -10.51
C ILE A 88 -17.32 0.79 -9.12
N ASP A 89 -18.56 1.22 -8.86
CA ASP A 89 -19.29 0.99 -7.60
C ASP A 89 -19.84 -0.44 -7.55
N TYR A 90 -18.93 -1.40 -7.56
CA TYR A 90 -19.27 -2.79 -7.29
C TYR A 90 -19.37 -3.00 -5.78
N SER A 91 -20.56 -2.77 -5.24
CA SER A 91 -20.96 -3.33 -3.95
C SER A 91 -21.22 -4.83 -4.12
N HIS A 92 -20.15 -5.63 -4.15
CA HIS A 92 -20.29 -7.08 -4.05
C HIS A 92 -19.84 -7.56 -2.67
N ASN A 93 -20.86 -7.82 -1.87
CA ASN A 93 -20.83 -8.51 -0.59
C ASN A 93 -20.10 -9.86 -0.71
N TRP A 94 -19.48 -10.26 0.39
CA TRP A 94 -18.67 -11.47 0.50
C TRP A 94 -19.37 -12.67 -0.14
N SER A 95 -18.64 -13.50 -0.88
CA SER A 95 -19.21 -14.79 -1.27
C SER A 95 -19.55 -15.58 -0.01
N ILE A 96 -20.75 -16.15 0.06
CA ILE A 96 -21.20 -16.95 1.22
C ILE A 96 -20.16 -18.04 1.53
N SER A 97 -19.59 -18.66 0.48
CA SER A 97 -18.51 -19.64 0.62
C SER A 97 -17.26 -19.09 1.30
N ALA A 98 -16.79 -17.89 0.94
CA ALA A 98 -15.64 -17.27 1.60
C ALA A 98 -15.95 -16.93 3.06
N ALA A 99 -17.14 -16.39 3.33
CA ALA A 99 -17.58 -16.05 4.69
C ALA A 99 -17.66 -17.31 5.58
N THR A 100 -18.28 -18.39 5.09
CA THR A 100 -18.39 -19.67 5.81
C THR A 100 -17.02 -20.29 6.05
N SER A 101 -16.11 -20.25 5.07
CA SER A 101 -14.76 -20.80 5.22
C SER A 101 -13.96 -20.08 6.30
N ILE A 102 -14.03 -18.74 6.33
CA ILE A 102 -13.38 -17.92 7.36
C ILE A 102 -13.98 -18.21 8.74
N ALA A 103 -15.31 -18.26 8.84
CA ALA A 103 -16.00 -18.58 10.09
C ALA A 103 -15.59 -19.96 10.63
N TRP A 104 -15.47 -20.96 9.75
CA TRP A 104 -15.04 -22.30 10.14
C TRP A 104 -13.62 -22.33 10.69
N VAL A 105 -12.67 -21.60 10.06
CA VAL A 105 -11.29 -21.49 10.55
C VAL A 105 -11.24 -20.85 11.94
N VAL A 106 -12.05 -19.80 12.17
CA VAL A 106 -12.14 -19.15 13.48
C VAL A 106 -12.71 -20.11 14.54
N ILE A 107 -13.79 -20.82 14.23
CA ILE A 107 -14.40 -21.80 15.15
C ILE A 107 -13.41 -22.93 15.48
N ALA A 108 -12.73 -23.48 14.47
CA ALA A 108 -11.74 -24.53 14.66
C ALA A 108 -10.56 -24.08 15.54
N TYR A 109 -10.10 -22.84 15.36
CA TYR A 109 -9.07 -22.27 16.22
C TYR A 109 -9.55 -22.11 17.66
N VAL A 110 -10.76 -21.58 17.88
CA VAL A 110 -11.34 -21.44 19.22
C VAL A 110 -11.49 -22.80 19.90
N PHE A 111 -11.99 -23.81 19.20
CA PHE A 111 -12.08 -25.17 19.75
C PHE A 111 -10.71 -25.76 20.08
N SER A 112 -9.69 -25.54 19.26
CA SER A 112 -8.32 -25.98 19.55
C SER A 112 -7.76 -25.34 20.82
N VAL A 113 -8.06 -24.05 21.03
CA VAL A 113 -7.68 -23.33 22.25
C VAL A 113 -8.45 -23.85 23.47
N LEU A 114 -9.77 -24.02 23.36
CA LEU A 114 -10.61 -24.51 24.45
C LEU A 114 -10.30 -25.95 24.87
N ASP A 115 -10.04 -26.83 23.91
CA ASP A 115 -9.62 -28.21 24.18
C ASP A 115 -8.34 -28.24 25.02
N THR A 116 -7.38 -27.37 24.70
CA THR A 116 -6.14 -27.22 25.47
C THR A 116 -6.39 -26.71 26.90
N PHE A 117 -7.39 -25.83 27.11
CA PHE A 117 -7.76 -25.34 28.44
C PHE A 117 -8.52 -26.39 29.27
N ILE A 118 -9.35 -27.23 28.64
CA ILE A 118 -10.22 -28.21 29.31
C ILE A 118 -9.48 -29.52 29.61
N ALA A 119 -8.66 -30.01 28.68
CA ALA A 119 -7.96 -31.29 28.79
C ALA A 119 -6.66 -31.22 29.63
N GLY A 120 -6.25 -30.02 30.05
CA GLY A 120 -5.00 -29.78 30.76
C GLY A 120 -3.77 -29.84 29.83
N VAL A 121 -2.74 -29.04 30.13
CA VAL A 121 -1.50 -28.99 29.33
C VAL A 121 -0.73 -30.34 29.39
N ASP A 122 -1.02 -31.18 30.39
CA ASP A 122 -0.36 -32.46 30.67
C ASP A 122 -0.51 -33.52 29.55
N THR A 123 -1.67 -33.58 28.90
CA THR A 123 -1.93 -34.54 27.80
C THR A 123 -1.56 -33.99 26.43
N SER A 124 -1.37 -32.67 26.33
CA SER A 124 -1.16 -31.92 25.09
C SER A 124 0.30 -31.54 24.84
N ILE A 125 1.25 -32.10 25.60
CA ILE A 125 2.71 -31.98 25.34
C ILE A 125 3.08 -32.52 23.94
N HIS A 126 2.16 -33.22 23.25
CA HIS A 126 2.18 -33.50 21.81
C HIS A 126 1.80 -32.30 20.90
N SER A 127 2.00 -31.04 21.32
CA SER A 127 1.48 -29.82 20.66
C SER A 127 2.21 -29.42 19.37
N ASN A 128 2.36 -30.34 18.42
CA ASN A 128 2.97 -30.07 17.12
C ASN A 128 2.11 -29.12 16.25
N GLY A 129 0.83 -28.90 16.55
CA GLY A 129 -0.07 -28.04 15.74
C GLY A 129 -0.37 -26.63 16.26
N LEU A 130 -0.28 -26.37 17.57
CA LEU A 130 -0.83 -25.13 18.16
C LEU A 130 0.02 -23.89 17.86
N GLY A 131 1.35 -23.99 17.95
CA GLY A 131 2.24 -22.88 17.59
C GLY A 131 2.16 -22.52 16.10
N VAL A 132 1.85 -23.50 15.24
CA VAL A 132 1.56 -23.28 13.82
C VAL A 132 0.27 -22.47 13.68
N GLY A 133 -0.78 -22.82 14.43
CA GLY A 133 -2.02 -22.05 14.47
C GLY A 133 -1.79 -20.56 14.79
N SER A 134 -1.06 -20.26 15.86
CA SER A 134 -0.74 -18.87 16.23
C SER A 134 0.13 -18.16 15.20
N LEU A 135 1.08 -18.86 14.57
CA LEU A 135 1.90 -18.31 13.49
C LEU A 135 1.06 -17.85 12.31
N TRP A 136 0.03 -18.60 11.92
CA TRP A 136 -0.78 -18.31 10.73
C TRP A 136 -1.99 -17.41 11.01
N LEU A 137 -2.21 -16.98 12.26
CA LEU A 137 -3.35 -16.11 12.60
C LEU A 137 -3.38 -14.79 11.83
N TRP A 138 -2.24 -14.30 11.33
CA TRP A 138 -2.19 -13.09 10.50
C TRP A 138 -2.96 -13.24 9.17
N LEU A 139 -3.17 -14.47 8.67
CA LEU A 139 -3.91 -14.71 7.43
C LEU A 139 -5.34 -14.18 7.55
N LEU A 140 -5.98 -14.35 8.71
CA LEU A 140 -7.37 -13.94 8.92
C LEU A 140 -7.55 -12.43 8.72
N PRO A 141 -6.84 -11.52 9.41
CA PRO A 141 -6.93 -10.09 9.16
C PRO A 141 -6.62 -9.68 7.72
N ILE A 142 -5.61 -10.28 7.08
CA ILE A 142 -5.20 -9.90 5.73
C ILE A 142 -6.25 -10.33 4.70
N VAL A 143 -6.70 -11.58 4.75
CA VAL A 143 -7.71 -12.12 3.84
C VAL A 143 -9.03 -11.38 4.01
N VAL A 144 -9.50 -11.18 5.25
CA VAL A 144 -10.73 -10.42 5.53
C VAL A 144 -10.62 -9.00 4.97
N GLY A 145 -9.50 -8.31 5.21
CA GLY A 145 -9.27 -6.97 4.70
C GLY A 145 -9.27 -6.90 3.18
N TRP A 146 -8.59 -7.83 2.49
CA TRP A 146 -8.57 -7.84 1.03
C TRP A 146 -9.90 -8.22 0.39
N LEU A 147 -10.69 -9.09 1.03
CA LEU A 147 -12.03 -9.41 0.55
C LEU A 147 -12.93 -8.17 0.53
N GLN A 148 -12.77 -7.25 1.48
CA GLN A 148 -13.49 -5.97 1.49
C GLN A 148 -13.10 -5.05 0.32
N PHE A 149 -11.92 -5.25 -0.30
CA PHE A 149 -11.44 -4.48 -1.46
C PHE A 149 -11.55 -5.24 -2.79
N SER A 150 -12.04 -6.49 -2.79
CA SER A 150 -11.85 -7.45 -3.90
C SER A 150 -12.46 -7.07 -5.26
N PRO A 151 -13.57 -6.31 -5.39
CA PRO A 151 -14.00 -5.85 -6.72
C PRO A 151 -13.06 -4.80 -7.32
N LYS A 152 -12.38 -4.02 -6.47
CA LYS A 152 -11.54 -2.87 -6.85
C LYS A 152 -10.14 -3.28 -7.34
N CYS A 153 -9.82 -4.57 -7.36
CA CYS A 153 -8.50 -5.09 -7.78
C CYS A 153 -8.51 -5.74 -9.18
N ASP A 154 -9.67 -5.82 -9.84
CA ASP A 154 -9.79 -6.42 -11.17
C ASP A 154 -9.31 -5.44 -12.26
N ALA A 155 -8.11 -5.72 -12.80
CA ALA A 155 -7.48 -4.89 -13.83
C ALA A 155 -8.32 -4.79 -15.11
N ALA A 156 -8.97 -5.88 -15.53
CA ALA A 156 -9.71 -5.92 -16.78
C ALA A 156 -11.01 -5.12 -16.66
N LEU A 157 -11.68 -5.27 -15.51
CA LEU A 157 -12.86 -4.49 -15.17
C LEU A 157 -12.55 -2.98 -15.13
N LEU A 158 -11.52 -2.59 -14.36
CA LEU A 158 -11.14 -1.18 -14.22
C LEU A 158 -10.71 -0.57 -15.57
N LYS A 159 -9.92 -1.30 -16.35
CA LYS A 159 -9.52 -0.85 -17.69
C LYS A 159 -10.73 -0.63 -18.60
N ARG A 160 -11.72 -1.54 -18.55
CA ARG A 160 -12.94 -1.42 -19.35
C ARG A 160 -13.81 -0.24 -18.92
N ALA A 161 -13.96 -0.03 -17.61
CA ALA A 161 -14.75 1.07 -17.06
C ALA A 161 -14.12 2.44 -17.43
N VAL A 162 -12.82 2.61 -17.18
CA VAL A 162 -12.10 3.84 -17.52
C VAL A 162 -12.10 4.10 -19.03
N ALA A 163 -11.85 3.08 -19.86
CA ALA A 163 -11.88 3.24 -21.31
C ALA A 163 -13.27 3.65 -21.83
N ARG A 164 -14.34 3.15 -21.22
CA ARG A 164 -15.71 3.52 -21.62
C ARG A 164 -16.06 4.93 -21.20
N ALA A 165 -15.75 5.32 -19.96
CA ALA A 165 -15.93 6.69 -19.48
C ALA A 165 -15.15 7.67 -20.36
N ASN A 166 -13.88 7.37 -20.67
CA ASN A 166 -13.05 8.19 -21.56
C ASN A 166 -13.63 8.34 -22.99
N GLY A 167 -14.56 7.48 -23.42
CA GLY A 167 -15.28 7.61 -24.68
C GLY A 167 -16.32 8.74 -24.71
N ILE A 168 -16.73 9.28 -23.55
CA ILE A 168 -17.70 10.37 -23.42
C ILE A 168 -17.09 11.66 -22.86
N ALA A 169 -15.77 11.73 -22.72
CA ALA A 169 -15.07 12.90 -22.21
C ALA A 169 -15.01 14.03 -23.25
N TYR A 170 -15.17 15.26 -22.81
CA TYR A 170 -15.09 16.48 -23.62
C TYR A 170 -13.89 17.34 -23.23
N ILE A 171 -13.34 18.06 -24.21
CA ILE A 171 -12.23 19.00 -24.03
C ILE A 171 -12.60 20.38 -24.57
N ALA A 172 -12.17 21.43 -23.87
CA ALA A 172 -12.24 22.80 -24.34
C ALA A 172 -11.15 23.08 -25.37
N THR A 173 -11.50 23.74 -26.47
CA THR A 173 -10.54 24.20 -27.48
C THR A 173 -10.25 25.68 -27.33
N ASP A 174 -9.17 26.15 -27.96
CA ASP A 174 -8.79 27.57 -27.96
C ASP A 174 -9.86 28.45 -28.63
N ASP A 175 -10.60 27.88 -29.60
CA ASP A 175 -11.73 28.53 -30.28
C ASP A 175 -13.01 28.61 -29.42
N GLY A 176 -12.98 28.14 -28.17
CA GLY A 176 -14.14 28.11 -27.27
C GLY A 176 -15.15 26.99 -27.60
N LYS A 177 -14.88 26.14 -28.60
CA LYS A 177 -15.71 24.97 -28.90
C LYS A 177 -15.38 23.82 -27.96
N VAL A 178 -16.42 23.14 -27.49
CA VAL A 178 -16.29 21.91 -26.70
C VAL A 178 -16.38 20.71 -27.65
N VAL A 179 -15.34 19.87 -27.68
CA VAL A 179 -15.22 18.75 -28.63
C VAL A 179 -15.08 17.44 -27.87
N LEU A 180 -15.62 16.36 -28.43
CA LEU A 180 -15.46 15.02 -27.89
C LEU A 180 -14.00 14.57 -28.01
N LEU A 181 -13.42 14.14 -26.90
CA LEU A 181 -12.00 13.81 -26.80
C LEU A 181 -11.57 12.67 -27.72
N LYS A 182 -12.48 11.71 -27.96
CA LYS A 182 -12.29 10.55 -28.83
C LYS A 182 -11.93 10.93 -30.27
N ASP A 183 -12.41 12.09 -30.74
CA ASP A 183 -12.28 12.49 -32.14
C ASP A 183 -11.00 13.30 -32.41
N LYS A 184 -10.29 13.72 -31.35
CA LYS A 184 -9.15 14.65 -31.46
C LYS A 184 -7.79 14.01 -31.15
N THR A 185 -7.70 13.23 -30.07
CA THR A 185 -6.41 12.64 -29.62
C THR A 185 -6.63 11.29 -28.96
N ASP A 186 -5.55 10.54 -28.73
CA ASP A 186 -5.55 9.36 -27.85
C ASP A 186 -5.23 9.70 -26.38
N ALA A 187 -4.78 10.93 -26.10
CA ALA A 187 -4.47 11.39 -24.74
C ALA A 187 -5.75 11.53 -23.90
N ARG A 188 -5.66 11.16 -22.62
CA ARG A 188 -6.78 11.19 -21.67
C ARG A 188 -6.33 11.87 -20.37
N ALA A 189 -7.24 12.62 -19.75
CA ALA A 189 -6.98 13.29 -18.48
C ALA A 189 -6.67 12.28 -17.36
N ILE A 190 -7.39 11.15 -17.32
CA ILE A 190 -7.14 10.03 -16.40
C ILE A 190 -7.02 8.76 -17.25
N ASP A 191 -5.89 8.06 -17.11
CA ASP A 191 -5.62 6.80 -17.81
C ASP A 191 -4.98 5.75 -16.90
N LEU A 192 -5.14 4.47 -17.28
CA LEU A 192 -4.56 3.31 -16.59
C LEU A 192 -3.44 2.70 -17.42
N THR A 193 -2.21 2.92 -17.00
CA THR A 193 -1.03 2.45 -17.74
C THR A 193 -0.69 1.00 -17.42
N LEU A 194 -1.54 0.06 -17.82
CA LEU A 194 -1.40 -1.37 -17.48
C LEU A 194 -0.46 -2.16 -18.43
N THR A 195 -0.14 -1.63 -19.61
CA THR A 195 0.49 -2.40 -20.71
C THR A 195 1.98 -2.15 -20.91
N ASP A 196 2.51 -1.03 -20.42
CA ASP A 196 3.92 -0.67 -20.60
C ASP A 196 4.77 -1.24 -19.46
N VAL A 197 5.80 -2.03 -19.80
CA VAL A 197 6.59 -2.82 -18.83
C VAL A 197 8.04 -2.31 -18.81
N ASP A 198 8.30 -1.27 -18.02
CA ASP A 198 9.66 -0.96 -17.55
C ASP A 198 9.97 -1.81 -16.32
N ASP A 199 11.19 -2.35 -16.25
CA ASP A 199 11.74 -3.03 -15.06
C ASP A 199 11.62 -2.16 -13.80
N LEU A 200 11.72 -0.84 -13.95
CA LEU A 200 11.64 0.14 -12.87
C LEU A 200 10.22 0.26 -12.27
N HIS A 201 9.16 0.15 -13.07
CA HIS A 201 7.77 0.34 -12.62
C HIS A 201 6.94 -0.95 -12.64
N ARG A 202 7.58 -2.11 -12.85
CA ARG A 202 6.91 -3.41 -13.02
C ARG A 202 5.84 -3.74 -11.97
N ASP A 203 6.13 -3.48 -10.69
CA ASP A 203 5.20 -3.80 -9.60
C ASP A 203 4.02 -2.83 -9.51
N GLU A 204 4.19 -1.60 -9.99
CA GLU A 204 3.10 -0.63 -10.06
C GLU A 204 1.98 -1.09 -10.98
N LYS A 205 2.33 -1.88 -12.01
CA LYS A 205 1.41 -2.43 -13.01
C LYS A 205 0.56 -3.59 -12.50
N CYS A 206 0.96 -4.24 -11.41
CA CYS A 206 0.29 -5.43 -10.89
C CYS A 206 -0.86 -5.07 -9.94
N THR A 207 -2.11 -5.27 -10.32
CA THR A 207 -3.27 -4.83 -9.50
C THR A 207 -3.52 -5.61 -8.22
N SER A 208 -2.74 -6.68 -7.93
CA SER A 208 -2.90 -7.42 -6.66
C SER A 208 -2.62 -6.50 -5.45
N PRO A 209 -3.38 -6.64 -4.35
CA PRO A 209 -3.27 -5.76 -3.19
C PRO A 209 -1.87 -5.68 -2.57
N VAL A 210 -1.12 -6.79 -2.58
CA VAL A 210 0.23 -6.87 -2.02
C VAL A 210 1.22 -5.91 -2.70
N PHE A 211 0.97 -5.51 -3.96
CA PHE A 211 1.82 -4.58 -4.70
C PHE A 211 1.49 -3.10 -4.46
N ASN A 212 0.51 -2.79 -3.60
CA ASN A 212 0.14 -1.40 -3.29
C ASN A 212 1.32 -0.58 -2.74
N TYR A 213 2.31 -1.22 -2.13
CA TYR A 213 3.56 -0.56 -1.70
C TYR A 213 4.28 0.19 -2.84
N ALA A 214 4.20 -0.31 -4.08
CA ALA A 214 4.83 0.31 -5.24
C ALA A 214 3.97 1.44 -5.82
N ARG A 215 2.64 1.30 -5.81
CA ARG A 215 1.70 2.30 -6.34
C ARG A 215 1.49 3.51 -5.44
N PHE A 216 1.89 3.42 -4.18
CA PHE A 216 1.55 4.43 -3.18
C PHE A 216 1.92 5.85 -3.60
N PHE A 217 3.17 6.08 -4.01
CA PHE A 217 3.63 7.41 -4.38
C PHE A 217 2.99 7.96 -5.66
N PRO A 218 2.99 7.25 -6.82
CA PRO A 218 2.37 7.77 -8.03
C PRO A 218 0.86 7.99 -7.85
N TRP A 219 0.18 7.15 -7.08
CA TRP A 219 -1.23 7.36 -6.75
C TRP A 219 -1.45 8.60 -5.87
N VAL A 220 -0.62 8.83 -4.84
CA VAL A 220 -0.71 10.06 -4.04
C VAL A 220 -0.48 11.30 -4.90
N GLN A 221 0.47 11.26 -5.82
CA GLN A 221 0.72 12.37 -6.74
C GLN A 221 -0.50 12.66 -7.62
N ALA A 222 -1.10 11.62 -8.21
CA ALA A 222 -2.32 11.75 -9.01
C ALA A 222 -3.48 12.33 -8.20
N VAL A 223 -3.69 11.88 -6.95
CA VAL A 223 -4.74 12.43 -6.08
C VAL A 223 -4.49 13.89 -5.75
N GLU A 224 -3.25 14.26 -5.42
CA GLU A 224 -2.90 15.66 -5.16
C GLU A 224 -3.10 16.54 -6.39
N ASP A 225 -2.77 16.03 -7.57
CA ASP A 225 -2.94 16.75 -8.84
C ASP A 225 -4.41 17.05 -9.12
N VAL A 226 -5.29 16.07 -8.90
CA VAL A 226 -6.75 16.25 -8.99
C VAL A 226 -7.25 17.17 -7.87
N SER A 227 -6.77 16.96 -6.63
CA SER A 227 -7.16 17.73 -5.44
C SER A 227 -6.81 19.21 -5.57
N GLU A 228 -5.66 19.55 -6.13
CA GLU A 228 -5.21 20.93 -6.38
C GLU A 228 -6.14 21.64 -7.37
N ALA A 229 -6.48 20.95 -8.47
CA ALA A 229 -7.41 21.47 -9.48
C ALA A 229 -8.83 21.65 -8.93
N PHE A 230 -9.33 20.68 -8.13
CA PHE A 230 -10.61 20.80 -7.43
C PHE A 230 -10.60 21.90 -6.37
N GLN A 231 -9.49 22.08 -5.64
CA GLN A 231 -9.37 23.16 -4.66
C GLN A 231 -9.49 24.52 -5.34
N ALA A 232 -8.72 24.75 -6.41
CA ALA A 232 -8.77 26.01 -7.17
C ALA A 232 -10.18 26.26 -7.70
N ALA A 233 -10.80 25.25 -8.34
CA ALA A 233 -12.16 25.37 -8.86
C ALA A 233 -13.19 25.63 -7.75
N SER A 234 -13.07 24.97 -6.59
CA SER A 234 -13.95 25.16 -5.45
C SER A 234 -13.83 26.55 -4.83
N GLU A 235 -12.61 27.10 -4.72
CA GLU A 235 -12.40 28.46 -4.21
C GLU A 235 -13.07 29.48 -5.13
N ARG A 236 -12.90 29.36 -6.45
CA ARG A 236 -13.54 30.26 -7.43
C ARG A 236 -15.05 30.11 -7.49
N TYR A 237 -15.54 28.88 -7.42
CA TYR A 237 -16.97 28.59 -7.37
C TYR A 237 -17.64 29.21 -6.14
N SER A 238 -17.01 29.11 -4.96
CA SER A 238 -17.53 29.76 -3.73
C SER A 238 -17.46 31.29 -3.77
N ARG A 239 -16.52 31.87 -4.54
CA ARG A 239 -16.46 33.31 -4.84
C ARG A 239 -17.44 33.75 -5.95
N HIS A 240 -18.20 32.81 -6.53
CA HIS A 240 -19.13 33.07 -7.64
C HIS A 240 -18.45 33.60 -8.91
N GLU A 241 -17.18 33.24 -9.12
CA GLU A 241 -16.44 33.60 -10.33
C GLU A 241 -16.87 32.69 -11.49
N LEU A 242 -17.25 33.30 -12.62
CA LEU A 242 -17.57 32.59 -13.86
C LEU A 242 -16.29 32.09 -14.53
N VAL A 243 -16.39 30.94 -15.20
CA VAL A 243 -15.28 30.37 -15.99
C VAL A 243 -15.00 31.23 -17.23
N ASN A 244 -16.07 31.69 -17.87
CA ASN A 244 -16.01 32.74 -18.88
C ASN A 244 -16.25 34.08 -18.20
N GLU A 245 -15.35 35.03 -18.37
CA GLU A 245 -15.59 36.41 -17.95
C GLU A 245 -16.96 36.89 -18.50
N PRO A 246 -17.80 37.52 -17.67
CA PRO A 246 -19.12 37.91 -18.12
C PRO A 246 -19.02 39.00 -19.19
N VAL A 247 -19.79 38.84 -20.27
CA VAL A 247 -20.19 39.96 -21.14
C VAL A 247 -21.14 40.92 -20.39
N ASN A 248 -21.65 40.56 -19.20
CA ASN A 248 -22.59 41.39 -18.45
C ASN A 248 -22.43 41.27 -16.90
N PRO A 249 -22.07 42.34 -16.18
CA PRO A 249 -21.85 42.33 -14.72
C PRO A 249 -23.13 42.15 -13.86
N ASP A 250 -24.31 42.14 -14.47
CA ASP A 250 -25.61 41.98 -13.79
C ASP A 250 -26.15 40.52 -13.81
N ALA A 251 -25.33 39.53 -14.19
CA ALA A 251 -25.77 38.15 -14.27
C ALA A 251 -26.06 37.55 -12.87
N GLU A 252 -27.25 36.97 -12.74
CA GLU A 252 -27.70 36.16 -11.61
C GLU A 252 -26.72 35.00 -11.33
N LYS A 253 -26.78 34.41 -10.12
CA LYS A 253 -25.90 33.35 -9.61
C LYS A 253 -25.41 32.39 -10.73
N PRO A 254 -24.12 31.98 -10.74
CA PRO A 254 -23.60 31.04 -11.73
C PRO A 254 -24.48 29.80 -11.81
N ASN A 255 -25.14 29.58 -12.94
CA ASN A 255 -25.91 28.38 -13.17
C ASN A 255 -24.93 27.23 -13.42
N TYR A 256 -25.28 26.01 -13.04
CA TYR A 256 -24.48 24.81 -13.33
C TYR A 256 -24.10 24.69 -14.83
N ARG A 257 -24.93 25.29 -15.70
CA ARG A 257 -24.78 25.36 -17.16
C ARG A 257 -23.70 26.34 -17.65
N ASP A 258 -23.24 27.25 -16.79
CA ASP A 258 -22.29 28.32 -17.16
C ASP A 258 -20.81 27.89 -17.02
N ARG A 259 -20.57 26.63 -16.64
CA ARG A 259 -19.22 26.02 -16.65
C ARG A 259 -18.81 25.60 -18.06
N VAL A 260 -18.63 26.59 -18.92
CA VAL A 260 -18.15 26.46 -20.29
C VAL A 260 -17.02 27.47 -20.46
N GLY A 261 -16.05 27.19 -21.33
CA GLY A 261 -15.04 28.17 -21.71
C GLY A 261 -14.00 27.67 -22.67
N THR A 262 -13.13 28.58 -23.09
CA THR A 262 -11.94 28.26 -23.88
C THR A 262 -10.95 27.45 -23.03
N ARG A 263 -10.00 26.77 -23.69
CA ARG A 263 -8.96 25.98 -23.03
C ARG A 263 -8.24 26.78 -21.93
N THR A 264 -7.77 27.98 -22.25
CA THR A 264 -7.04 28.84 -21.33
C THR A 264 -7.89 29.32 -20.15
N GLN A 265 -9.16 29.64 -20.39
CA GLN A 265 -10.10 30.02 -19.32
C GLN A 265 -10.33 28.87 -18.33
N VAL A 266 -10.52 27.65 -18.84
CA VAL A 266 -10.74 26.46 -18.03
C VAL A 266 -9.47 26.07 -17.26
N GLU A 267 -8.30 26.10 -17.91
CA GLU A 267 -7.00 25.89 -17.25
C GLU A 267 -6.76 26.92 -16.14
N ASN A 268 -7.02 28.19 -16.43
CA ASN A 268 -6.91 29.25 -15.44
C ASN A 268 -7.83 28.96 -14.25
N TYR A 269 -9.07 28.53 -14.48
CA TYR A 269 -10.05 28.21 -13.44
C TYR A 269 -9.57 27.13 -12.46
N CYS A 270 -8.81 26.16 -12.93
CA CYS A 270 -8.20 25.09 -12.13
C CYS A 270 -6.81 25.43 -11.58
N THR A 271 -6.27 26.61 -11.86
CA THR A 271 -4.93 27.01 -11.40
C THR A 271 -5.06 27.91 -10.17
N PRO A 272 -4.39 27.58 -9.03
CA PRO A 272 -4.45 28.41 -7.84
C PRO A 272 -3.83 29.80 -8.08
N ASP A 273 -4.45 30.84 -7.50
CA ASP A 273 -3.98 32.23 -7.61
C ASP A 273 -2.52 32.34 -7.15
N GLN A 274 -1.69 33.08 -7.90
CA GLN A 274 -0.24 33.15 -7.64
C GLN A 274 0.10 33.62 -6.21
N ALA A 275 -0.74 34.47 -5.61
CA ALA A 275 -0.59 34.95 -4.24
C ALA A 275 -0.82 33.87 -3.17
N LYS A 276 -1.52 32.78 -3.52
CA LYS A 276 -1.82 31.64 -2.64
C LYS A 276 -1.12 30.36 -3.08
N LYS A 277 -0.18 30.42 -4.04
CA LYS A 277 0.57 29.23 -4.46
C LYS A 277 1.17 28.58 -3.21
N PRO A 278 0.79 27.34 -2.88
CA PRO A 278 1.36 26.67 -1.72
C PRO A 278 2.89 26.61 -1.91
N PRO A 279 3.66 26.62 -0.81
CA PRO A 279 5.11 26.48 -0.90
C PRO A 279 5.46 25.27 -1.75
N ALA A 280 6.56 25.38 -2.51
CA ALA A 280 7.00 24.37 -3.46
C ALA A 280 6.76 22.95 -2.92
N ARG A 281 5.93 22.19 -3.63
CA ARG A 281 5.43 20.87 -3.25
C ARG A 281 6.56 20.06 -2.61
N SER A 282 6.36 19.61 -1.37
CA SER A 282 7.27 18.63 -0.77
C SER A 282 7.38 17.46 -1.74
N ARG A 283 8.62 17.02 -2.03
CA ARG A 283 8.91 15.92 -2.96
C ARG A 283 8.08 14.64 -2.68
N TRP A 284 7.57 14.53 -1.47
CA TRP A 284 6.87 13.37 -0.95
C TRP A 284 5.36 13.57 -0.74
N GLY A 285 4.80 14.78 -0.87
CA GLY A 285 3.39 15.07 -0.55
C GLY A 285 3.10 15.22 0.95
N PRO A 286 1.95 15.80 1.37
CA PRO A 286 1.60 15.98 2.77
C PRO A 286 1.17 14.65 3.41
N LYS A 287 1.60 14.44 4.66
CA LYS A 287 1.22 13.29 5.52
C LYS A 287 1.55 11.90 4.95
N VAL A 288 2.36 11.81 3.89
CA VAL A 288 2.81 10.54 3.30
C VAL A 288 3.66 9.73 4.27
N VAL A 289 4.68 10.35 4.88
CA VAL A 289 5.56 9.69 5.86
C VAL A 289 4.78 9.20 7.08
N SER A 290 3.83 9.98 7.58
CA SER A 290 2.99 9.59 8.72
C SER A 290 2.16 8.33 8.42
N ARG A 291 1.55 8.24 7.22
CA ARG A 291 0.83 7.04 6.78
C ARG A 291 1.74 5.83 6.67
N MET A 292 2.95 6.01 6.12
CA MET A 292 3.93 4.92 6.02
C MET A 292 4.36 4.42 7.40
N ILE A 293 4.70 5.30 8.34
CA ILE A 293 5.13 4.93 9.70
C ILE A 293 4.01 4.18 10.41
N LEU A 294 2.77 4.68 10.34
CA LEU A 294 1.62 4.04 10.98
C LEU A 294 1.31 2.66 10.38
N ALA A 295 1.33 2.54 9.05
CA ALA A 295 1.17 1.26 8.36
C ALA A 295 2.28 0.26 8.73
N SER A 296 3.52 0.74 8.86
CA SER A 296 4.67 -0.08 9.24
C SER A 296 4.55 -0.59 10.67
N GLY A 297 4.16 0.28 11.61
CA GLY A 297 3.96 -0.08 13.02
C GLY A 297 2.90 -1.17 13.18
N LEU A 298 1.75 -1.03 12.51
CA LEU A 298 0.67 -2.03 12.57
C LEU A 298 1.03 -3.34 11.86
N ALA A 299 1.74 -3.28 10.75
CA ALA A 299 2.22 -4.46 10.04
C ALA A 299 3.23 -5.26 10.86
N LEU A 300 4.18 -4.57 11.51
CA LEU A 300 5.17 -5.18 12.40
C LEU A 300 4.51 -5.72 13.66
N MET A 301 3.53 -5.00 14.23
CA MET A 301 2.73 -5.48 15.37
C MET A 301 2.02 -6.78 15.04
N LEU A 302 1.37 -6.88 13.88
CA LEU A 302 0.69 -8.11 13.46
C LEU A 302 1.68 -9.26 13.21
N GLN A 303 2.77 -8.99 12.47
CA GLN A 303 3.80 -10.00 12.18
C GLN A 303 4.45 -10.54 13.45
N TRP A 304 4.99 -9.66 14.29
CA TRP A 304 5.71 -10.07 15.50
C TRP A 304 4.75 -10.47 16.61
N GLY A 305 3.50 -10.02 16.61
CA GLY A 305 2.46 -10.53 17.50
C GLY A 305 2.16 -12.01 17.26
N THR A 306 1.98 -12.39 15.99
CA THR A 306 1.64 -13.76 15.60
C THR A 306 2.87 -14.68 15.56
N ALA A 307 3.95 -14.27 14.88
CA ALA A 307 5.19 -15.04 14.84
C ALA A 307 5.92 -15.05 16.19
N GLY A 308 5.88 -13.95 16.95
CA GLY A 308 6.44 -13.89 18.29
C GLY A 308 5.69 -14.77 19.28
N ALA A 309 4.36 -14.86 19.19
CA ALA A 309 3.60 -15.83 19.98
C ALA A 309 4.01 -17.27 19.66
N ALA A 310 4.12 -17.63 18.38
CA ALA A 310 4.60 -18.94 17.97
C ALA A 310 6.05 -19.21 18.44
N LEU A 311 6.90 -18.19 18.41
CA LEU A 311 8.28 -18.25 18.91
C LEU A 311 8.33 -18.45 20.42
N VAL A 312 7.57 -17.69 21.21
CA VAL A 312 7.50 -17.81 22.68
C VAL A 312 7.01 -19.21 23.04
N GLN A 313 5.96 -19.69 22.40
CA GLN A 313 5.47 -21.05 22.61
C GLN A 313 6.57 -22.08 22.33
N ALA A 314 7.24 -22.01 21.18
CA ALA A 314 8.31 -22.96 20.84
C ALA A 314 9.55 -22.82 21.73
N TRP A 315 9.86 -21.61 22.22
CA TRP A 315 11.00 -21.32 23.08
C TRP A 315 10.87 -21.91 24.47
N TYR A 316 9.66 -21.83 25.04
CA TYR A 316 9.37 -22.32 26.38
C TYR A 316 8.78 -23.73 26.42
N THR A 317 8.63 -24.41 25.27
CA THR A 317 8.20 -25.81 25.24
C THR A 317 9.42 -26.72 25.39
N PRO A 318 9.65 -27.35 26.56
CA PRO A 318 10.67 -28.38 26.71
C PRO A 318 10.30 -29.61 25.90
N THR A 319 11.31 -30.21 25.30
CA THR A 319 11.15 -31.37 24.42
C THR A 319 11.56 -32.66 25.12
N ARG A 320 10.65 -33.64 25.05
CA ARG A 320 10.58 -34.93 25.77
C ARG A 320 11.87 -35.75 25.92
N GLY A 321 11.95 -36.43 27.07
CA GLY A 321 12.32 -37.85 27.21
C GLY A 321 11.27 -38.57 28.09
N GLU A 322 11.08 -39.89 27.93
CA GLU A 322 10.08 -40.65 28.71
C GLU A 322 10.66 -41.20 30.02
N ASN A 323 9.83 -41.12 31.07
CA ASN A 323 9.83 -41.78 32.38
C ASN A 323 11.10 -42.56 32.81
N PHE A 324 11.87 -41.96 33.71
CA PHE A 324 12.63 -42.73 34.71
C PHE A 324 12.56 -42.02 36.07
N THR A 325 11.90 -42.66 37.03
CA THR A 325 11.79 -42.20 38.41
C THR A 325 13.09 -42.48 39.16
N VAL A 326 13.82 -41.42 39.55
CA VAL A 326 14.86 -41.55 40.59
C VAL A 326 14.60 -40.54 41.69
N LEU A 327 14.42 -41.12 42.87
CA LEU A 327 14.25 -40.52 44.18
C LEU A 327 15.49 -39.70 44.58
N SER A 328 15.35 -38.40 44.93
CA SER A 328 16.01 -37.71 46.07
C SER A 328 16.15 -36.18 45.89
N PRO A 329 15.84 -35.34 46.92
CA PRO A 329 16.22 -33.92 47.03
C PRO A 329 17.55 -33.77 47.84
N PRO A 330 18.09 -32.56 48.14
CA PRO A 330 17.70 -31.20 47.77
C PRO A 330 18.85 -30.37 47.13
N SER A 331 18.60 -29.64 46.06
CA SER A 331 19.31 -28.39 45.68
C SER A 331 18.61 -27.81 44.45
N CYS A 332 17.75 -26.80 44.67
CA CYS A 332 17.06 -26.07 43.61
C CYS A 332 18.06 -25.24 42.79
N LEU A 333 18.66 -25.86 41.76
CA LEU A 333 19.23 -25.13 40.64
C LEU A 333 18.10 -24.90 39.63
N LEU A 334 17.66 -23.65 39.56
CA LEU A 334 16.67 -23.14 38.62
C LEU A 334 17.20 -23.28 37.18
N ILE A 335 16.94 -24.39 36.49
CA ILE A 335 17.25 -24.51 35.06
C ILE A 335 15.95 -24.28 34.29
N THR A 336 15.67 -23.01 33.98
CA THR A 336 14.68 -22.67 32.96
C THR A 336 15.24 -23.05 31.60
N VAL A 337 14.54 -23.97 30.92
CA VAL A 337 14.89 -24.35 29.54
C VAL A 337 14.71 -23.15 28.63
N THR A 338 15.82 -22.52 28.25
CA THR A 338 15.82 -21.33 27.39
C THR A 338 16.77 -21.55 26.22
N GLY A 339 16.22 -21.63 25.01
CA GLY A 339 17.05 -21.72 23.82
C GLY A 339 16.33 -21.95 22.49
N LEU A 340 17.10 -21.83 21.42
CA LEU A 340 16.66 -22.03 20.04
C LEU A 340 16.79 -23.51 19.66
N GLY A 341 15.68 -24.24 19.65
CA GLY A 341 15.54 -25.50 18.93
C GLY A 341 15.16 -25.28 17.45
N CYS A 342 14.97 -26.37 16.69
CA CYS A 342 14.62 -26.27 15.26
C CYS A 342 13.33 -25.49 15.02
N ARG A 343 12.31 -25.65 15.88
CA ARG A 343 10.99 -25.01 15.74
C ARG A 343 11.08 -23.50 15.92
N SER A 344 11.61 -23.07 17.07
CA SER A 344 11.80 -21.66 17.43
C SER A 344 12.69 -20.95 16.41
N PHE A 345 13.76 -21.62 15.96
CA PHE A 345 14.65 -21.09 14.94
C PHE A 345 13.96 -20.94 13.57
N ALA A 346 13.16 -21.92 13.16
CA ALA A 346 12.41 -21.84 11.90
C ALA A 346 11.41 -20.69 11.86
N VAL A 347 10.68 -20.47 12.97
CA VAL A 347 9.76 -19.34 13.13
C VAL A 347 10.52 -18.01 13.15
N LEU A 348 11.65 -17.94 13.85
CA LEU A 348 12.49 -16.75 13.91
C LEU A 348 13.03 -16.36 12.53
N ILE A 349 13.57 -17.32 11.77
CA ILE A 349 14.00 -17.10 10.38
C ILE A 349 12.84 -16.55 9.56
N TYR A 350 11.67 -17.18 9.65
CA TYR A 350 10.50 -16.77 8.90
C TYR A 350 10.11 -15.31 9.19
N ALA A 351 10.10 -14.93 10.47
CA ALA A 351 9.77 -13.57 10.91
C ALA A 351 10.81 -12.53 10.43
N VAL A 352 12.10 -12.84 10.56
CA VAL A 352 13.20 -11.93 10.14
C VAL A 352 13.25 -11.78 8.63
N LEU A 353 13.08 -12.86 7.86
CA LEU A 353 13.04 -12.78 6.41
C LEU A 353 11.80 -12.00 5.94
N SER A 354 10.64 -12.20 6.58
CA SER A 354 9.41 -11.43 6.28
C SER A 354 9.62 -9.92 6.43
N THR A 355 10.24 -9.47 7.54
CA THR A 355 10.51 -8.04 7.75
C THR A 355 11.59 -7.50 6.82
N THR A 356 12.60 -8.30 6.51
CA THR A 356 13.66 -7.94 5.56
C THR A 356 13.10 -7.71 4.17
N VAL A 357 12.22 -8.60 3.69
CA VAL A 357 11.52 -8.44 2.41
C VAL A 357 10.72 -7.14 2.39
N TRP A 358 9.93 -6.87 3.42
CA TRP A 358 9.16 -5.63 3.54
C TRP A 358 10.07 -4.39 3.45
N MET A 359 11.17 -4.36 4.20
CA MET A 359 12.14 -3.25 4.18
C MET A 359 12.74 -3.04 2.78
N MET A 360 13.17 -4.12 2.11
CA MET A 360 13.75 -4.06 0.77
C MET A 360 12.75 -3.51 -0.26
N LEU A 361 11.51 -3.99 -0.23
CA LEU A 361 10.48 -3.61 -1.20
C LEU A 361 9.98 -2.18 -0.98
N VAL A 362 9.76 -1.76 0.27
CA VAL A 362 9.39 -0.37 0.57
C VAL A 362 10.53 0.58 0.18
N THR A 363 11.78 0.22 0.46
CA THR A 363 12.95 1.04 0.07
C THR A 363 13.10 1.12 -1.45
N SER A 364 12.86 0.02 -2.17
CA SER A 364 12.80 0.02 -3.64
C SER A 364 11.74 0.98 -4.19
N SER A 365 10.56 1.02 -3.59
CA SER A 365 9.48 1.96 -3.97
C SER A 365 9.88 3.41 -3.74
N ILE A 366 10.47 3.74 -2.59
CA ILE A 366 11.00 5.07 -2.27
C ILE A 366 12.05 5.52 -3.29
N LEU A 367 12.99 4.63 -3.65
CA LEU A 367 14.03 4.93 -4.65
C LEU A 367 13.44 5.10 -6.05
N THR A 368 12.43 4.30 -6.41
CA THR A 368 11.72 4.40 -7.70
C THR A 368 11.02 5.76 -7.85
N HIS A 369 10.34 6.20 -6.79
CA HIS A 369 9.75 7.53 -6.72
C HIS A 369 10.79 8.65 -6.82
N TYR A 370 11.92 8.50 -6.11
CA TYR A 370 13.02 9.46 -6.17
C TYR A 370 13.58 9.63 -7.59
N VAL A 371 13.79 8.52 -8.31
CA VAL A 371 14.27 8.56 -9.71
C VAL A 371 13.22 9.21 -10.62
N SER A 372 11.96 8.78 -10.51
CA SER A 372 10.87 9.26 -11.39
C SER A 372 10.62 10.76 -11.22
N THR A 373 10.59 11.25 -9.97
CA THR A 373 10.40 12.69 -9.70
C THR A 373 11.56 13.55 -10.17
N THR A 374 12.79 13.04 -10.11
CA THR A 374 13.96 13.80 -10.57
C THR A 374 14.03 13.84 -12.09
N GLN A 375 13.64 12.76 -12.78
CA GLN A 375 13.57 12.71 -14.23
C GLN A 375 12.57 13.74 -14.79
N HIS A 376 11.33 13.78 -14.30
CA HIS A 376 10.33 14.76 -14.76
C HIS A 376 10.76 16.21 -14.53
N ARG A 377 11.45 16.48 -13.41
CA ARG A 377 11.98 17.84 -13.15
C ARG A 377 13.06 18.24 -14.15
N SER A 378 13.91 17.28 -14.55
CA SER A 378 14.95 17.51 -15.54
C SER A 378 14.35 17.77 -16.92
N GLU A 379 13.38 16.95 -17.35
CA GLU A 379 12.68 17.12 -18.64
C GLU A 379 11.95 18.47 -18.70
N GLY A 380 11.22 18.85 -17.64
CA GLY A 380 10.52 20.13 -17.58
C GLY A 380 11.47 21.35 -17.60
N HIS A 381 12.68 21.23 -17.04
CA HIS A 381 13.67 22.31 -17.11
C HIS A 381 14.22 22.48 -18.53
N VAL A 382 14.50 21.37 -19.23
CA VAL A 382 15.00 21.38 -20.61
C VAL A 382 13.97 21.94 -21.58
N ILE A 383 12.69 21.59 -21.42
CA ILE A 383 11.60 22.14 -22.26
C ILE A 383 11.50 23.66 -22.05
N ARG A 384 11.51 24.13 -20.79
CA ARG A 384 11.41 25.55 -20.48
C ARG A 384 12.62 26.36 -20.94
N GLU A 385 13.82 25.79 -20.90
CA GLU A 385 15.01 26.42 -21.48
C GLU A 385 14.97 26.42 -23.02
N GLY A 386 14.39 25.40 -23.65
CA GLY A 386 14.16 25.34 -25.09
C GLY A 386 13.20 26.44 -25.55
N GLU A 387 12.04 26.57 -24.92
CA GLU A 387 11.06 27.63 -25.20
C GLU A 387 11.64 29.03 -24.96
N ALA A 388 12.38 29.24 -23.87
CA ALA A 388 13.02 30.52 -23.60
C ALA A 388 14.11 30.88 -24.64
N ARG A 389 14.84 29.87 -25.16
CA ARG A 389 15.80 30.07 -26.26
C ARG A 389 15.15 30.33 -27.60
N ASP A 390 13.99 29.73 -27.87
CA ASP A 390 13.21 30.01 -29.08
C ASP A 390 12.64 31.45 -29.06
N GLU A 391 12.34 32.00 -27.86
CA GLU A 391 11.97 33.41 -27.67
C GLU A 391 13.18 34.36 -27.68
N GLU A 392 14.34 33.97 -27.14
CA GLU A 392 15.57 34.77 -27.14
C GLU A 392 16.38 34.70 -28.45
N GLY A 393 16.12 33.71 -29.31
CA GLY A 393 16.74 33.53 -30.63
C GLY A 393 16.50 34.69 -31.61
N GLN A 394 15.65 35.65 -31.25
CA GLN A 394 15.43 36.89 -31.98
C GLN A 394 16.32 38.06 -31.53
N ALA A 395 17.15 37.90 -30.49
CA ALA A 395 17.95 38.99 -29.91
C ALA A 395 19.41 38.59 -29.58
N ARG A 396 20.24 38.62 -30.63
CA ARG A 396 21.68 38.93 -30.69
C ARG A 396 22.76 38.05 -30.03
N ASP A 397 23.83 38.03 -30.82
CA ASP A 397 25.19 37.56 -30.59
C ASP A 397 25.96 38.24 -29.45
N VAL A 398 27.05 37.56 -29.10
CA VAL A 398 28.28 37.99 -28.41
C VAL A 398 28.29 37.81 -26.89
N GLU A 399 28.72 36.62 -26.44
CA GLU A 399 29.61 36.49 -25.28
C GLU A 399 30.21 35.07 -25.22
N GLY A 400 31.47 34.95 -25.62
CA GLY A 400 32.22 33.69 -25.67
C GLY A 400 33.60 33.87 -25.05
N GLN A 401 33.69 33.70 -23.73
CA GLN A 401 34.94 33.31 -23.04
C GLN A 401 34.67 32.98 -21.55
N ALA A 402 33.65 33.59 -20.91
CA ALA A 402 33.24 33.27 -19.52
C ALA A 402 32.32 32.03 -19.43
N ARG A 403 31.73 31.61 -20.54
CA ARG A 403 30.82 30.45 -20.66
C ARG A 403 31.49 29.09 -20.46
N ASP A 404 32.80 28.98 -20.70
CA ASP A 404 33.48 27.68 -20.73
C ASP A 404 33.75 27.10 -19.33
N VAL A 405 34.05 27.96 -18.34
CA VAL A 405 34.30 27.52 -16.94
C VAL A 405 33.00 27.19 -16.23
N GLU A 406 31.95 28.00 -16.43
CA GLU A 406 30.61 27.74 -15.90
C GLU A 406 29.98 26.52 -16.58
N GLY A 407 30.17 26.38 -17.90
CA GLY A 407 29.77 25.21 -18.68
C GLY A 407 30.42 23.91 -18.19
N GLN A 408 31.71 23.92 -17.84
CA GLN A 408 32.38 22.74 -17.28
C GLN A 408 31.86 22.36 -15.88
N ALA A 409 31.63 23.34 -14.99
CA ALA A 409 31.08 23.07 -13.65
C ALA A 409 29.65 22.54 -13.69
N LEU A 410 28.83 23.06 -14.61
CA LEU A 410 27.45 22.64 -14.84
C LEU A 410 27.41 21.23 -15.47
N LEU A 411 28.34 20.93 -16.39
CA LEU A 411 28.51 19.60 -16.97
C LEU A 411 28.91 18.56 -15.91
N GLU A 412 29.88 18.88 -15.03
CA GLU A 412 30.27 17.99 -13.93
C GLU A 412 29.12 17.77 -12.92
N GLY A 413 28.36 18.82 -12.61
CA GLY A 413 27.17 18.75 -11.75
C GLY A 413 26.11 17.83 -12.36
N ASN A 414 25.82 17.98 -13.64
CA ASN A 414 24.89 17.15 -14.38
C ASN A 414 25.37 15.69 -14.47
N LEU A 415 26.67 15.46 -14.69
CA LEU A 415 27.24 14.10 -14.75
C LEU A 415 27.10 13.38 -13.40
N LYS A 416 27.36 14.09 -12.29
CA LYS A 416 27.15 13.55 -10.94
C LYS A 416 25.67 13.25 -10.70
N ALA A 417 24.77 14.15 -11.06
CA ALA A 417 23.32 13.96 -10.91
C ALA A 417 22.82 12.75 -11.71
N ILE A 418 23.23 12.60 -12.97
CA ILE A 418 22.92 11.44 -13.81
C ILE A 418 23.45 10.15 -13.17
N ARG A 419 24.70 10.14 -12.70
CA ARG A 419 25.29 8.97 -12.03
C ARG A 419 24.53 8.57 -10.76
N HIS A 420 24.12 9.54 -9.94
CA HIS A 420 23.30 9.28 -8.74
C HIS A 420 21.93 8.69 -9.10
N GLN A 421 21.28 9.20 -10.15
CA GLN A 421 20.00 8.66 -10.64
C GLN A 421 20.15 7.24 -11.18
N SER A 422 21.18 6.97 -11.99
CA SER A 422 21.45 5.62 -12.50
C SER A 422 21.73 4.63 -11.37
N ALA A 423 22.49 5.04 -10.36
CA ALA A 423 22.75 4.22 -9.17
C ALA A 423 21.47 3.94 -8.38
N ALA A 424 20.62 4.94 -8.14
CA ALA A 424 19.34 4.78 -7.46
C ALA A 424 18.36 3.88 -8.25
N ARG A 425 18.34 3.99 -9.58
CA ARG A 425 17.55 3.12 -10.46
C ARG A 425 18.02 1.67 -10.38
N TRP A 426 19.34 1.45 -10.42
CA TRP A 426 19.89 0.10 -10.34
C TRP A 426 19.64 -0.52 -8.97
N THR A 427 19.86 0.23 -7.88
CA THR A 427 19.60 -0.26 -6.52
C THR A 427 18.13 -0.55 -6.27
N SER A 428 17.19 0.27 -6.80
CA SER A 428 15.76 -0.01 -6.66
C SER A 428 15.36 -1.32 -7.34
N ILE A 429 15.87 -1.58 -8.56
CA ILE A 429 15.62 -2.82 -9.30
C ILE A 429 16.23 -4.02 -8.58
N MET A 430 17.46 -3.90 -8.07
CA MET A 430 18.14 -4.98 -7.34
C MET A 430 17.42 -5.33 -6.04
N LEU A 431 17.06 -4.33 -5.22
CA LEU A 431 16.31 -4.54 -3.97
C LEU A 431 14.97 -5.22 -4.23
N ARG A 432 14.29 -4.86 -5.33
CA ARG A 432 13.02 -5.48 -5.70
C ARG A 432 13.18 -6.95 -6.08
N ARG A 433 14.12 -7.25 -6.97
CA ARG A 433 14.38 -8.62 -7.44
C ARG A 433 14.83 -9.51 -6.28
N LEU A 434 15.75 -9.02 -5.46
CA LEU A 434 16.23 -9.74 -4.28
C LEU A 434 15.13 -9.91 -3.23
N GLY A 435 14.34 -8.86 -2.96
CA GLY A 435 13.22 -8.91 -2.02
C GLY A 435 12.20 -9.97 -2.42
N LYS A 436 11.80 -10.04 -3.70
CA LYS A 436 10.90 -11.08 -4.22
C LYS A 436 11.51 -12.48 -4.16
N PHE A 437 12.80 -12.60 -4.48
CA PHE A 437 13.50 -13.88 -4.39
C PHE A 437 13.52 -14.40 -2.94
N ILE A 438 13.86 -13.53 -1.98
CA ILE A 438 13.83 -13.86 -0.54
C ILE A 438 12.40 -14.18 -0.11
N ALA A 439 11.39 -13.46 -0.60
CA ALA A 439 9.98 -13.76 -0.29
C ALA A 439 9.58 -15.16 -0.78
N GLY A 440 9.93 -15.52 -2.01
CA GLY A 440 9.70 -16.85 -2.55
C GLY A 440 10.39 -17.94 -1.74
N PHE A 441 11.67 -17.74 -1.38
CA PHE A 441 12.39 -18.65 -0.50
C PHE A 441 11.74 -18.77 0.88
N ASN A 442 11.34 -17.63 1.48
CA ASN A 442 10.72 -17.61 2.80
C ASN A 442 9.34 -18.29 2.81
N ALA A 443 8.58 -18.17 1.72
CA ALA A 443 7.31 -18.89 1.56
C ALA A 443 7.53 -20.40 1.51
N VAL A 444 8.51 -20.87 0.73
CA VAL A 444 8.87 -22.29 0.65
C VAL A 444 9.39 -22.78 2.00
N TRP A 445 10.22 -21.99 2.69
CA TRP A 445 10.72 -22.28 4.03
C TRP A 445 9.58 -22.47 5.03
N ALA A 446 8.62 -21.53 5.07
CA ALA A 446 7.48 -21.59 5.99
C ALA A 446 6.64 -22.87 5.79
N VAL A 447 6.34 -23.19 4.53
CA VAL A 447 5.57 -24.39 4.17
C VAL A 447 6.37 -25.66 4.53
N THR A 448 7.65 -25.71 4.19
CA THR A 448 8.53 -26.85 4.50
C THR A 448 8.66 -27.05 6.00
N ALA A 449 8.86 -25.98 6.78
CA ALA A 449 8.93 -26.03 8.23
C ALA A 449 7.61 -26.58 8.84
N CYS A 450 6.45 -26.17 8.29
CA CYS A 450 5.17 -26.73 8.70
C CYS A 450 5.07 -28.23 8.40
N PHE A 451 5.48 -28.67 7.21
CA PHE A 451 5.51 -30.11 6.87
C PHE A 451 6.46 -30.90 7.77
N CYS A 452 7.65 -30.38 8.06
CA CYS A 452 8.58 -30.99 8.99
C CYS A 452 8.00 -31.09 10.41
N GLN A 453 7.26 -30.07 10.84
CA GLN A 453 6.62 -30.05 12.15
C GLN A 453 5.46 -31.04 12.26
N PHE A 454 4.56 -31.11 11.27
CA PHE A 454 3.46 -32.08 11.25
C PHE A 454 3.90 -33.51 10.96
N GLY A 455 4.99 -33.68 10.21
CA GLY A 455 5.61 -34.97 9.93
C GLY A 455 6.52 -35.48 11.04
N ASN A 456 6.55 -34.81 12.20
CA ASN A 456 7.40 -35.13 13.35
C ASN A 456 8.92 -35.19 13.02
N VAL A 457 9.35 -34.53 11.93
CA VAL A 457 10.76 -34.48 11.52
C VAL A 457 11.60 -33.74 12.56
N PHE A 458 11.00 -32.74 13.22
CA PHE A 458 11.64 -32.00 14.32
C PHE A 458 11.67 -32.79 15.64
N ASP A 459 11.06 -33.97 15.73
CA ASP A 459 11.00 -34.77 16.97
C ASP A 459 12.21 -35.70 17.08
N ASN A 460 13.38 -35.09 17.21
CA ASN A 460 14.64 -35.80 17.42
C ASN A 460 15.52 -35.04 18.41
N CYS A 461 16.47 -35.72 19.05
CA CYS A 461 17.32 -35.14 20.10
C CYS A 461 18.07 -33.87 19.65
N PHE A 462 18.47 -33.77 18.38
CA PHE A 462 19.14 -32.60 17.85
C PHE A 462 18.21 -31.38 17.82
N CYS A 463 17.03 -31.52 17.22
CA CYS A 463 16.06 -30.44 17.10
C CYS A 463 15.39 -30.04 18.41
N ASN A 464 15.30 -31.00 19.32
CA ASN A 464 14.78 -30.86 20.67
C ASN A 464 15.81 -30.25 21.63
N SER A 465 17.10 -30.39 21.34
CA SER A 465 18.13 -29.67 22.06
C SER A 465 18.16 -28.19 21.67
N SER A 466 18.54 -27.33 22.61
CA SER A 466 18.76 -25.88 22.37
C SER A 466 20.08 -25.59 21.62
N VAL A 467 20.40 -26.40 20.60
CA VAL A 467 21.70 -26.42 19.91
C VAL A 467 22.02 -25.13 19.18
N PHE A 468 21.02 -24.44 18.62
CA PHE A 468 21.27 -23.22 17.86
C PHE A 468 21.65 -22.02 18.74
N SER A 469 21.22 -21.99 20.00
CA SER A 469 21.60 -20.92 20.94
C SER A 469 22.75 -21.31 21.87
N LEU A 470 22.82 -22.57 22.32
CA LEU A 470 23.78 -23.02 23.35
C LEU A 470 24.97 -23.80 22.78
N GLY A 471 24.92 -24.22 21.51
CA GLY A 471 26.00 -24.95 20.85
C GLY A 471 26.41 -26.20 21.63
N LYS A 472 27.67 -26.23 22.10
CA LYS A 472 28.21 -27.36 22.88
C LYS A 472 27.60 -27.53 24.27
N HIS A 473 26.93 -26.50 24.79
CA HIS A 473 26.24 -26.53 26.09
C HIS A 473 24.75 -26.86 25.93
N ALA A 474 24.33 -27.30 24.75
CA ALA A 474 22.94 -27.68 24.51
C ALA A 474 22.58 -28.91 25.33
N TYR A 475 21.37 -28.89 25.87
CA TYR A 475 20.81 -29.97 26.66
C TYR A 475 19.39 -30.28 26.16
N SER A 476 18.89 -31.45 26.54
CA SER A 476 17.52 -31.90 26.30
C SER A 476 16.92 -32.29 27.65
N VAL A 477 15.64 -31.99 27.85
CA VAL A 477 14.96 -32.24 29.13
C VAL A 477 14.23 -33.57 29.08
N ILE A 478 14.63 -34.47 29.97
CA ILE A 478 14.11 -35.83 30.03
C ILE A 478 12.93 -35.92 31.03
N THR A 479 12.89 -35.08 32.06
CA THR A 479 11.84 -35.08 33.08
C THR A 479 11.37 -33.66 33.37
N LEU A 480 10.06 -33.43 33.33
CA LEU A 480 9.45 -32.14 33.68
C LEU A 480 9.20 -32.06 35.19
N GLN A 481 9.52 -30.93 35.79
CA GLN A 481 9.17 -30.61 37.17
C GLN A 481 7.85 -29.82 37.22
N ASP A 482 7.16 -29.84 38.37
CA ASP A 482 5.90 -29.09 38.56
C ASP A 482 6.05 -27.58 38.28
N LEU A 483 7.24 -27.02 38.50
CA LEU A 483 7.53 -25.61 38.20
C LEU A 483 7.61 -25.35 36.69
N ASP A 484 8.10 -26.30 35.90
CA ASP A 484 8.17 -26.19 34.43
C ASP A 484 6.77 -26.13 33.83
N PHE A 485 5.82 -26.87 34.42
CA PHE A 485 4.41 -26.85 34.00
C PHE A 485 3.80 -25.45 34.06
N TRP A 486 3.97 -24.74 35.18
CA TRP A 486 3.45 -23.37 35.33
C TRP A 486 4.04 -22.39 34.32
N ILE A 487 5.33 -22.53 33.99
CA ILE A 487 6.01 -21.68 33.02
C ILE A 487 5.50 -21.96 31.61
N ILE A 488 5.36 -23.24 31.23
CA ILE A 488 4.81 -23.63 29.92
C ILE A 488 3.37 -23.14 29.77
N GLN A 489 2.55 -23.36 30.79
CA GLN A 489 1.15 -22.95 30.78
C GLN A 489 1.02 -21.43 30.67
N SER A 490 1.79 -20.66 31.44
CA SER A 490 1.75 -19.20 31.37
C SER A 490 2.29 -18.65 30.03
N ALA A 491 3.36 -19.22 29.50
CA ALA A 491 3.89 -18.86 28.18
C ALA A 491 2.89 -19.17 27.06
N TRP A 492 2.19 -20.30 27.15
CA TRP A 492 1.14 -20.67 26.22
C TRP A 492 -0.05 -19.71 26.28
N ILE A 493 -0.57 -19.44 27.49
CA ILE A 493 -1.66 -18.46 27.70
C ILE A 493 -1.24 -17.10 27.11
N GLY A 494 -0.06 -16.62 27.47
CA GLY A 494 0.49 -15.37 26.96
C GLY A 494 0.59 -15.32 25.44
N SER A 495 1.00 -16.43 24.80
CA SER A 495 1.12 -16.55 23.35
C SER A 495 -0.24 -16.47 22.64
N VAL A 496 -1.25 -17.19 23.15
CA VAL A 496 -2.61 -17.15 22.60
C VAL A 496 -3.19 -15.74 22.69
N PHE A 497 -3.06 -15.09 23.84
CA PHE A 497 -3.52 -13.71 24.03
C PHE A 497 -2.76 -12.74 23.13
N LEU A 498 -1.44 -12.88 22.99
CA LEU A 498 -0.63 -12.01 22.15
C LEU A 498 -1.04 -12.11 20.67
N ALA A 499 -1.13 -13.32 20.12
CA ALA A 499 -1.51 -13.52 18.72
C ALA A 499 -2.96 -13.09 18.46
N GLY A 500 -3.89 -13.47 19.35
CA GLY A 500 -5.30 -13.12 19.24
C GLY A 500 -5.54 -11.61 19.37
N ALA A 501 -4.95 -10.96 20.36
CA ALA A 501 -5.11 -9.52 20.58
C ALA A 501 -4.51 -8.70 19.43
N THR A 502 -3.31 -9.06 18.94
CA THR A 502 -2.71 -8.34 17.82
C THR A 502 -3.50 -8.50 16.53
N ALA A 503 -4.02 -9.69 16.23
CA ALA A 503 -4.93 -9.91 15.11
C ALA A 503 -6.24 -9.12 15.27
N ALA A 504 -6.85 -9.15 16.45
CA ALA A 504 -8.10 -8.43 16.74
C ALA A 504 -7.92 -6.90 16.63
N ILE A 505 -6.87 -6.34 17.25
CA ILE A 505 -6.54 -4.92 17.16
C ILE A 505 -6.34 -4.50 15.71
N TYR A 506 -5.62 -5.30 14.92
CA TYR A 506 -5.39 -5.02 13.51
C TYR A 506 -6.71 -5.00 12.71
N VAL A 507 -7.59 -5.99 12.92
CA VAL A 507 -8.91 -6.05 12.26
C VAL A 507 -9.79 -4.87 12.67
N LEU A 508 -9.86 -4.56 13.97
CA LEU A 508 -10.63 -3.43 14.50
C LEU A 508 -10.13 -2.12 13.91
N PHE A 509 -8.81 -1.92 13.87
CA PHE A 509 -8.21 -0.73 13.28
C PHE A 509 -8.50 -0.62 11.79
N ALA A 510 -8.37 -1.71 11.04
CA ALA A 510 -8.71 -1.72 9.61
C ALA A 510 -10.19 -1.36 9.41
N ASN A 511 -11.12 -2.07 10.06
CA ASN A 511 -12.57 -1.84 9.90
C ASN A 511 -13.01 -0.45 10.35
N PHE A 512 -12.48 0.08 11.47
CA PHE A 512 -12.82 1.42 11.95
C PHE A 512 -12.45 2.52 10.96
N LEU A 513 -11.55 2.25 10.02
CA LEU A 513 -11.04 3.23 9.08
C LEU A 513 -11.50 3.01 7.63
N ILE A 514 -12.23 1.93 7.34
CA ILE A 514 -12.63 1.54 5.97
C ILE A 514 -13.74 2.42 5.41
N GLU A 515 -14.54 3.08 6.25
CA GLU A 515 -15.60 4.01 5.81
C GLU A 515 -15.54 5.36 6.54
N PRO A 516 -14.74 6.34 6.06
CA PRO A 516 -14.97 7.73 6.42
C PRO A 516 -16.31 8.21 5.83
N PRO A 517 -17.14 8.98 6.57
CA PRO A 517 -18.37 9.54 6.02
C PRO A 517 -18.05 10.34 4.75
N LEU A 518 -18.77 10.07 3.66
CA LEU A 518 -18.66 10.84 2.43
C LEU A 518 -19.11 12.29 2.70
N PRO A 519 -18.53 13.28 2.01
CA PRO A 519 -18.99 14.67 2.12
C PRO A 519 -20.49 14.74 1.82
N GLU A 520 -21.24 15.42 2.69
CA GLU A 520 -22.67 15.63 2.52
C GLU A 520 -22.93 16.44 1.25
N ILE A 521 -23.91 15.99 0.47
CA ILE A 521 -24.42 16.77 -0.65
C ILE A 521 -25.21 17.92 0.00
N VAL A 522 -24.75 19.16 -0.11
CA VAL A 522 -25.66 20.29 0.04
C VAL A 522 -26.60 20.20 -1.17
N PRO A 523 -27.89 19.87 -0.99
CA PRO A 523 -28.81 19.83 -2.11
C PRO A 523 -28.81 21.22 -2.75
N VAL A 524 -28.39 21.28 -4.01
CA VAL A 524 -28.61 22.46 -4.83
C VAL A 524 -30.13 22.58 -4.91
N ALA A 525 -30.67 23.63 -4.29
CA ALA A 525 -32.08 23.95 -4.40
C ALA A 525 -32.41 24.06 -5.89
N THR A 526 -33.19 23.10 -6.38
CA THR A 526 -33.89 23.22 -7.64
C THR A 526 -34.99 24.25 -7.42
N GLU A 527 -34.70 25.51 -7.73
CA GLU A 527 -35.74 26.52 -8.03
C GLU A 527 -35.85 26.67 -9.55
#